data_AF-A0A2H0YGE4-F1
#
_entry.id   AF-A0A2H0YGE4-F1
#
_cell.length_a   1.000
_cell.length_b   1.000
_cell.length_c   1.000
_cell.angle_alpha   90.00
_cell.angle_beta   90.00
_cell.angle_gamma   90.00
#
_symmetry.space_group_name_H-M   'P 1'
#
loop_
_entity.id
_entity.type
_entity.pdbx_description
1 polymer ?
#
loop_
_entity_poly.entity_id
_entity_poly.type
_entity_poly.pdbx_seq_one_letter_code
_entity_poly.pdbx_strand_id
1 'polypeptide(L)'
;MVWNERFGWLGGLSFSASAWRVRCRDEFIGWSEDARKQTLQLVVNNSRFLIAPMVKVPGLASHVLSQCSKRLAEDWQERYSYRPRFA
;
A
#
# COMPACT_ATOMS: atom_id res chain seq x y z
N MET A 1 3.96 -2.80 11.02
CA MET A 1 4.85 -1.85 11.72
C MET A 1 6.30 -2.24 11.41
N VAL A 2 7.25 -1.30 11.45
CA VAL A 2 8.68 -1.57 11.21
C VAL A 2 9.41 -1.52 12.54
N TRP A 3 9.93 -2.65 12.98
CA TRP A 3 10.58 -2.81 14.28
C TRP A 3 12.01 -3.32 14.11
N ASN A 4 12.88 -2.91 15.02
CA ASN A 4 14.20 -3.48 15.20
C ASN A 4 14.44 -3.76 16.69
N GLU A 5 15.08 -4.88 16.99
CA GLU A 5 15.32 -5.32 18.38
C GLU A 5 16.19 -4.34 19.19
N ARG A 6 17.12 -3.63 18.55
CA ARG A 6 18.05 -2.70 19.21
C ARG A 6 17.54 -1.26 19.24
N PHE A 7 16.88 -0.82 18.16
CA PHE A 7 16.50 0.58 17.96
C PHE A 7 15.00 0.85 18.13
N GLY A 8 14.20 -0.19 18.34
CA GLY A 8 12.77 -0.09 18.54
C GLY A 8 11.98 0.19 17.26
N TRP A 9 10.94 1.03 17.37
CA TRP A 9 10.07 1.36 16.25
C TRP A 9 10.77 2.27 15.25
N LEU A 10 11.02 1.75 14.06
CA LEU A 10 11.65 2.49 12.97
C LEU A 10 10.62 3.22 12.08
N GLY A 11 9.36 2.77 12.13
CA GLY A 11 8.31 3.32 11.27
C GLY A 11 7.05 2.47 11.23
N GLY A 12 6.15 2.85 10.33
CA GLY A 12 4.84 2.22 10.17
C GLY A 12 4.29 2.37 8.77
N LEU A 13 3.55 1.35 8.35
CA LEU A 13 2.81 1.32 7.10
C LEU A 13 1.40 0.83 7.38
N SER A 14 0.42 1.39 6.67
CA SER A 14 -0.93 0.84 6.62
C SER A 14 -1.48 0.84 5.20
N PHE A 15 -2.34 -0.14 4.95
CA PHE A 15 -3.08 -0.30 3.72
C PHE A 15 -4.57 -0.21 4.01
N SER A 16 -5.33 0.41 3.11
CA SER A 16 -6.78 0.56 3.19
C SER A 16 -7.42 0.35 1.83
N ALA A 17 -8.75 0.22 1.81
CA ALA A 17 -9.50 0.26 0.56
C ALA A 17 -9.14 1.50 -0.26
N SER A 18 -9.28 1.39 -1.57
CA SER A 18 -9.09 2.48 -2.53
C SER A 18 -9.83 3.76 -2.13
N ALA A 19 -9.16 4.91 -2.23
CA ALA A 19 -9.86 6.19 -2.20
C ALA A 19 -10.80 6.31 -3.42
N TRP A 20 -11.98 6.90 -3.22
CA TRP A 20 -13.04 6.96 -4.22
C TRP A 20 -12.59 7.60 -5.53
N ARG A 21 -11.93 8.76 -5.43
CA ARG A 21 -11.43 9.53 -6.57
C ARG A 21 -10.04 10.04 -6.25
N VAL A 22 -9.09 9.72 -7.12
CA VAL A 22 -7.71 10.21 -7.06
C VAL A 22 -7.31 10.50 -8.49
N ARG A 23 -7.28 11.78 -8.85
CA ARG A 23 -7.08 12.22 -10.24
C ARG A 23 -5.82 11.63 -10.86
N CYS A 24 -4.68 11.72 -10.18
CA CYS A 24 -3.41 11.22 -10.69
C CYS A 24 -3.42 9.69 -10.90
N ARG A 25 -4.06 8.92 -10.01
CA ARG A 25 -4.23 7.47 -10.19
C ARG A 25 -5.11 7.18 -11.40
N ASP A 26 -6.25 7.87 -11.50
CA ASP A 26 -7.21 7.62 -12.56
C ASP A 26 -6.63 7.97 -13.95
N GLU A 27 -5.84 9.06 -14.05
CA GLU A 27 -5.08 9.44 -15.25
C GLU A 27 -3.95 8.44 -15.56
N PHE A 28 -3.23 7.96 -14.54
CA PHE A 28 -2.14 6.97 -14.72
C PHE A 28 -2.65 5.62 -15.22
N ILE A 29 -3.76 5.11 -14.65
CA ILE A 29 -4.38 3.86 -15.10
C ILE A 29 -5.06 4.04 -16.46
N GLY A 30 -5.53 5.25 -16.78
CA GLY A 30 -6.17 5.57 -18.05
C GLY A 30 -7.55 4.92 -18.23
N TRP A 31 -8.19 4.49 -17.15
CA TRP A 31 -9.48 3.81 -17.20
C TRP A 31 -10.65 4.78 -17.44
N SER A 32 -11.72 4.30 -18.08
CA SER A 32 -12.97 5.03 -18.17
C SER A 32 -13.66 5.12 -16.80
N GLU A 33 -14.68 5.97 -16.69
CA GLU A 33 -15.45 6.14 -15.45
C GLU A 33 -16.15 4.84 -15.02
N ASP A 34 -16.69 4.08 -15.98
CA ASP A 34 -17.30 2.77 -15.76
C ASP A 34 -16.26 1.72 -15.35
N ALA A 35 -15.12 1.67 -16.04
CA ALA A 35 -14.04 0.76 -15.70
C ALA A 35 -13.52 1.03 -14.28
N ARG A 36 -13.36 2.32 -13.90
CA ARG A 36 -13.04 2.70 -12.52
C ARG A 36 -14.08 2.15 -11.56
N LYS A 37 -15.37 2.43 -11.73
CA LYS A 37 -16.43 1.96 -10.82
C LYS A 37 -16.38 0.45 -10.60
N GLN A 38 -16.13 -0.33 -11.66
CA GLN A 38 -16.09 -1.79 -11.59
C GLN A 38 -14.82 -2.34 -10.91
N THR A 39 -13.68 -1.68 -11.11
CA THR A 39 -12.36 -2.21 -10.72
C THR A 39 -11.75 -1.53 -9.50
N LEU A 40 -12.30 -0.39 -9.06
CA LEU A 40 -11.74 0.41 -7.97
C LEU A 40 -11.56 -0.39 -6.67
N GLN A 41 -12.50 -1.27 -6.34
CA GLN A 41 -12.41 -2.16 -5.17
C GLN A 41 -11.17 -3.06 -5.16
N LEU A 42 -10.58 -3.32 -6.34
CA LEU A 42 -9.39 -4.15 -6.53
C LEU A 42 -8.09 -3.35 -6.40
N VAL A 43 -8.17 -2.05 -6.12
CA VAL A 43 -7.03 -1.18 -5.82
C VAL A 43 -6.89 -1.03 -4.32
N VAL A 44 -5.67 -1.21 -3.82
CA VAL A 44 -5.34 -0.95 -2.41
C VAL A 44 -4.61 0.39 -2.29
N ASN A 45 -4.94 1.15 -1.26
CA ASN A 45 -4.30 2.42 -0.97
C ASN A 45 -3.27 2.25 0.15
N ASN A 46 -2.03 2.71 -0.05
CA ASN A 46 -1.06 2.82 1.03
C ASN A 46 -1.33 4.09 1.85
N SER A 47 -2.31 3.99 2.76
CA SER A 47 -2.88 5.12 3.50
C SER A 47 -1.93 5.75 4.52
N ARG A 48 -0.93 5.02 5.00
CA ARG A 48 0.15 5.57 5.84
C ARG A 48 1.47 4.95 5.42
N PHE A 49 2.48 5.80 5.26
CA PHE A 49 3.86 5.38 5.08
C PHE A 49 4.77 6.35 5.83
N LEU A 50 5.38 5.86 6.90
CA LEU A 50 6.27 6.65 7.75
C LEU A 50 7.51 5.84 8.09
N ILE A 51 8.67 6.39 7.78
CA ILE A 51 9.95 6.02 8.38
C ILE A 51 10.33 7.17 9.30
N ALA A 52 10.68 6.88 10.55
CA ALA A 52 10.99 7.91 11.54
C ALA A 52 12.12 8.82 11.02
N PRO A 53 12.03 10.16 11.17
CA PRO A 53 13.00 11.10 10.58
C PRO A 53 14.45 10.85 10.99
N MET A 54 14.66 10.31 12.19
CA MET A 54 15.99 9.96 12.72
C MET A 54 16.60 8.71 12.07
N VAL A 55 15.80 7.90 11.35
CA VAL A 55 16.28 6.69 10.70
C VAL A 55 16.88 7.04 9.33
N LYS A 56 18.21 6.99 9.23
CA LYS A 56 18.97 7.32 8.03
C LYS A 56 19.61 6.08 7.40
N VAL A 57 18.79 5.15 6.96
CA VAL A 57 19.23 3.91 6.29
C VAL A 57 18.86 3.99 4.80
N PRO A 58 19.85 4.07 3.88
CA PRO A 58 19.59 4.08 2.45
C PRO A 58 18.76 2.86 2.02
N GLY A 59 17.72 3.09 1.22
CA GLY A 59 16.88 2.01 0.67
C GLY A 59 15.90 1.35 1.65
N LEU A 60 15.87 1.73 2.93
CA LEU A 60 14.96 1.12 3.91
C LEU A 60 13.48 1.26 3.50
N ALA A 61 13.10 2.44 3.01
CA ALA A 61 11.74 2.74 2.58
C ALA A 61 11.26 1.78 1.47
N SER A 62 12.03 1.67 0.38
CA SER A 62 11.69 0.79 -0.75
C SER A 62 11.80 -0.68 -0.37
N HIS A 63 12.77 -1.05 0.46
CA HIS A 63 12.92 -2.41 0.95
C HIS A 63 11.68 -2.87 1.71
N VAL A 64 11.23 -2.10 2.72
CA VAL A 64 10.07 -2.46 3.53
C VAL A 64 8.79 -2.44 2.68
N LEU A 65 8.63 -1.44 1.81
CA LEU A 65 7.47 -1.40 0.92
C LEU A 65 7.41 -2.63 0.01
N SER A 66 8.54 -3.05 -0.57
CA SER A 66 8.62 -4.27 -1.40
C SER A 66 8.22 -5.53 -0.63
N GLN A 67 8.66 -5.66 0.63
CA GLN A 67 8.27 -6.79 1.48
C GLN A 67 6.75 -6.80 1.74
N CYS A 68 6.15 -5.64 2.03
CA CYS A 68 4.71 -5.53 2.20
C CYS A 68 3.95 -5.86 0.90
N SER A 69 4.34 -5.28 -0.24
CA SER A 69 3.67 -5.48 -1.53
C SER A 69 3.64 -6.96 -1.96
N LYS A 70 4.69 -7.73 -1.67
CA LYS A 70 4.74 -9.18 -1.97
C LYS A 70 3.66 -9.99 -1.27
N ARG A 71 3.25 -9.58 -0.07
CA ARG A 71 2.27 -10.29 0.76
C ARG A 71 0.88 -9.69 0.69
N LEU A 72 0.78 -8.41 0.34
CA LEU A 72 -0.43 -7.61 0.44
C LEU A 72 -1.65 -8.27 -0.22
N ALA A 73 -1.49 -8.88 -1.40
CA ALA A 73 -2.61 -9.53 -2.09
C ALA A 73 -3.14 -10.77 -1.37
N GLU A 74 -2.27 -11.52 -0.70
CA GLU A 74 -2.65 -12.70 0.09
C GLU A 74 -3.31 -12.27 1.41
N ASP A 75 -2.68 -11.35 2.14
CA ASP A 75 -3.24 -10.80 3.38
C ASP A 75 -4.63 -10.17 3.13
N TRP A 76 -4.83 -9.53 1.97
CA TRP A 76 -6.12 -8.94 1.59
C TRP A 76 -7.19 -9.99 1.28
N GLN A 77 -6.82 -11.04 0.53
CA GLN A 77 -7.72 -12.15 0.21
C GLN A 77 -8.15 -12.89 1.47
N GLU A 78 -7.23 -13.17 2.39
CA GLU A 78 -7.52 -13.82 3.66
C GLU A 78 -8.50 -12.98 4.50
N ARG A 79 -8.28 -11.66 4.57
CA ARG A 79 -9.06 -10.77 5.43
C ARG A 79 -10.41 -10.35 4.84
N TYR A 80 -10.48 -10.14 3.53
CA TYR A 80 -11.64 -9.54 2.86
C TYR A 80 -12.28 -10.43 1.79
N SER A 81 -11.81 -11.66 1.62
CA SER A 81 -12.35 -12.65 0.67
C SER A 81 -12.26 -12.28 -0.81
N TYR A 82 -11.45 -11.28 -1.18
CA TYR A 82 -11.12 -11.00 -2.58
C TYR A 82 -9.67 -10.54 -2.74
N ARG A 83 -9.09 -10.80 -3.92
CA ARG A 83 -7.69 -10.48 -4.23
C ARG A 83 -7.59 -9.16 -4.99
N PRO A 84 -6.84 -8.15 -4.49
CA PRO A 84 -6.59 -6.93 -5.24
C PRO A 84 -5.70 -7.21 -6.46
N ARG A 85 -5.84 -6.38 -7.50
CA ARG A 85 -5.03 -6.45 -8.73
C ARG A 85 -3.96 -5.36 -8.79
N PHE A 86 -4.20 -4.23 -8.14
CA PHE A 86 -3.28 -3.10 -8.07
C PHE A 86 -3.02 -2.80 -6.60
N ALA A 87 -1.82 -3.16 -6.15
CA ALA A 87 -1.42 -3.11 -4.75
C ALA A 87 -0.02 -2.51 -4.62
#